data_AF-A0A7C7V8R0-F1
#
_entry.id   AF-A0A7C7V8R0-F1
#
_cell.length_a   1.000
_cell.length_b   1.000
_cell.length_c   1.000
_cell.angle_alpha   90.00
_cell.angle_beta   90.00
_cell.angle_gamma   90.00
#
_symmetry.space_group_name_H-M   'P 1'
#
loop_
_entity.id
_entity.type
_entity.pdbx_description
1 polymer ?
#
loop_
_entity_poly.entity_id
_entity_poly.type
_entity_poly.pdbx_seq_one_letter_code
_entity_poly.pdbx_strand_id
1 'polypeptide(L)'
;MQEPSTPTHFPAPRTLVVMALFFEGGLGVVAVLLGAWWDCPPAAAVRFNSADAARGLAASLPMLALFFVCLRLPFRPLVELRRTVDSLLVPLFRHCQLAELAVISLLAGVGEEMLFRGVLQEAISRFYGAPMGPWIGLAAASILFGLVHAVSATYTVLAGLTGLYLGGIWMASGNLLVPIVAHAAYDFFVLTYLVRIRGRPAQTEGPGGPEELP
;
A
#
# COMPACT_ATOMS: atom_id res chain seq x y z
N MET A 1 29.31 18.85 2.61
CA MET A 1 27.94 18.31 2.46
C MET A 1 28.06 16.81 2.71
N GLN A 2 27.62 16.34 3.87
CA GLN A 2 27.80 14.96 4.31
C GLN A 2 26.75 14.10 3.59
N GLU A 3 27.17 13.09 2.83
CA GLU A 3 26.27 12.09 2.27
C GLU A 3 25.44 11.47 3.42
N PRO A 4 24.10 11.38 3.29
CA PRO A 4 23.28 10.74 4.31
C PRO A 4 23.72 9.28 4.45
N SER A 5 24.18 8.91 5.65
CA SER A 5 24.59 7.55 5.97
C SER A 5 23.47 6.57 5.65
N THR A 6 23.67 5.72 4.64
CA THR A 6 22.75 4.62 4.34
C THR A 6 22.64 3.74 5.60
N PRO A 7 21.43 3.43 6.09
CA PRO A 7 21.29 2.60 7.27
C PRO A 7 21.97 1.24 7.02
N THR A 8 22.98 0.94 7.83
CA THR A 8 23.85 -0.24 7.66
C THR A 8 23.22 -1.54 8.15
N HIS A 9 22.06 -1.47 8.81
CA HIS A 9 21.31 -2.62 9.30
C HIS A 9 19.82 -2.51 8.97
N PHE A 10 19.36 -3.37 8.05
CA PHE A 10 17.93 -3.63 7.87
C PHE A 10 17.48 -4.72 8.85
N PRO A 11 16.27 -4.59 9.45
CA PRO A 11 15.72 -5.60 10.33
C PRO A 11 15.51 -6.94 9.59
N ALA A 12 15.58 -8.04 10.33
CA ALA A 12 15.27 -9.36 9.77
C ALA A 12 13.81 -9.44 9.30
N PRO A 13 13.48 -10.27 8.29
CA PRO A 13 12.11 -10.41 7.77
C PRO A 13 11.07 -10.70 8.85
N ARG A 14 11.38 -11.59 9.81
CA ARG A 14 10.52 -11.87 10.95
C ARG A 14 10.23 -10.62 11.78
N THR A 15 11.21 -9.76 11.99
CA THR A 15 11.04 -8.49 12.71
C THR A 15 10.12 -7.55 11.94
N LEU A 16 10.23 -7.50 10.61
CA LEU A 16 9.32 -6.70 9.78
C LEU A 16 7.87 -7.18 9.86
N VAL A 17 7.64 -8.49 9.80
CA VAL A 17 6.29 -9.06 9.98
C VAL A 17 5.73 -8.71 11.35
N VAL A 18 6.54 -8.79 12.40
CA VAL A 18 6.12 -8.42 13.76
C VAL A 18 5.82 -6.92 13.85
N MET A 19 6.65 -6.06 13.26
CA MET A 19 6.39 -4.61 13.20
C MET A 19 5.10 -4.30 12.46
N ALA A 20 4.88 -4.91 11.28
CA ALA A 20 3.64 -4.77 10.52
C ALA A 20 2.43 -5.25 11.32
N LEU A 21 2.54 -6.39 12.01
CA LEU A 21 1.47 -6.89 12.87
C LEU A 21 1.09 -5.90 13.97
N PHE A 22 2.06 -5.32 14.67
CA PHE A 22 1.77 -4.36 15.73
C PHE A 22 1.25 -3.03 15.20
N PHE A 23 1.82 -2.53 14.10
CA PHE A 23 1.42 -1.25 13.52
C PHE A 23 0.06 -1.36 12.83
N GLU A 24 -0.09 -2.25 11.85
CA GLU A 24 -1.32 -2.42 11.07
C GLU A 24 -2.43 -3.09 11.89
N GLY A 25 -2.09 -4.08 12.72
CA GLY A 25 -3.04 -4.66 13.66
C GLY A 25 -3.49 -3.64 14.70
N GLY A 26 -2.58 -2.77 15.17
CA GLY A 26 -2.89 -1.63 16.02
C GLY A 26 -3.85 -0.65 15.35
N LEU A 27 -3.63 -0.31 14.08
CA LEU A 27 -4.55 0.52 13.28
C LEU A 27 -5.93 -0.12 13.17
N GLY A 28 -6.01 -1.44 12.92
CA GLY A 28 -7.27 -2.18 12.90
C GLY A 28 -8.01 -2.14 14.24
N VAL A 29 -7.31 -2.29 15.37
CA VAL A 29 -7.88 -2.17 16.72
C VAL A 29 -8.40 -0.74 16.96
N VAL A 30 -7.59 0.27 16.64
CA VAL A 30 -7.98 1.68 16.74
C VAL A 30 -9.23 1.95 15.89
N ALA A 31 -9.30 1.41 14.67
CA ALA A 31 -10.46 1.53 13.81
C ALA A 31 -11.72 0.91 14.45
N VAL A 32 -11.62 -0.27 15.06
CA VAL A 32 -12.76 -0.88 15.76
C VAL A 32 -13.23 -0.01 16.93
N LEU A 33 -12.30 0.51 17.74
CA LEU A 33 -12.62 1.36 18.90
C LEU A 33 -13.25 2.69 18.48
N LEU A 34 -12.65 3.38 17.49
CA LEU A 34 -13.17 4.64 16.97
C LEU A 34 -14.50 4.44 16.23
N GLY A 35 -14.63 3.34 15.48
CA GLY A 35 -15.88 2.97 14.81
C GLY A 35 -17.01 2.71 15.79
N ALA A 36 -16.72 2.07 16.94
CA ALA A 36 -17.70 1.95 18.01
C ALA A 36 -18.08 3.30 18.64
N TRP A 37 -17.10 4.22 18.77
CA TRP A 37 -17.33 5.56 19.32
C TRP A 37 -18.18 6.46 18.41
N TRP A 38 -17.98 6.38 17.09
CA TRP A 38 -18.70 7.18 16.08
C TRP A 38 -19.87 6.44 15.41
N ASP A 39 -20.29 5.31 15.97
CA ASP A 39 -21.39 4.47 15.46
C ASP A 39 -21.19 3.98 14.01
N CYS A 40 -19.95 3.90 13.55
CA CYS A 40 -19.53 3.38 12.26
C CYS A 40 -18.60 2.15 12.43
N PRO A 41 -19.11 1.01 12.93
CA PRO A 41 -18.28 -0.17 13.20
C PRO A 41 -17.71 -0.75 11.89
N PRO A 42 -16.39 -0.66 11.64
CA PRO A 42 -15.81 -1.05 10.36
C PRO A 42 -15.94 -2.56 10.08
N ALA A 43 -15.94 -3.39 11.13
CA ALA A 43 -16.13 -4.83 11.01
C ALA A 43 -17.53 -5.20 10.46
N ALA A 44 -18.56 -4.42 10.78
CA ALA A 44 -19.92 -4.65 10.26
C ALA A 44 -20.04 -4.29 8.77
N ALA A 45 -19.14 -3.43 8.26
CA ALA A 45 -19.06 -3.06 6.85
C ALA A 45 -18.39 -4.15 5.99
N VAL A 46 -17.82 -5.18 6.59
CA VAL A 46 -17.19 -6.31 5.89
C VAL A 46 -18.20 -7.45 5.74
N ARG A 47 -18.57 -7.76 4.49
CA ARG A 47 -19.36 -8.95 4.15
C ARG A 47 -18.50 -9.92 3.35
N PHE A 48 -18.21 -11.08 3.94
CA PHE A 48 -17.42 -12.10 3.27
C PHE A 48 -18.19 -12.75 2.13
N ASN A 49 -17.77 -12.46 0.90
CA ASN A 49 -18.37 -12.99 -0.32
C ASN A 49 -17.30 -13.14 -1.42
N SER A 50 -17.34 -14.25 -2.16
CA SER A 50 -16.37 -14.55 -3.22
C SER A 50 -16.46 -13.59 -4.40
N ALA A 51 -17.67 -13.15 -4.76
CA ALA A 51 -17.85 -12.18 -5.85
C ALA A 51 -17.21 -10.83 -5.48
N ASP A 52 -17.30 -10.41 -4.22
CA ASP A 52 -16.76 -9.14 -3.73
C ASP A 52 -15.24 -9.21 -3.59
N ALA A 53 -14.72 -10.37 -3.16
CA ALA A 53 -13.29 -10.64 -3.21
C ALA A 53 -12.76 -10.61 -4.66
N ALA A 54 -13.47 -11.23 -5.61
CA ALA A 54 -13.10 -11.19 -7.03
C ALA A 54 -13.16 -9.75 -7.60
N ARG A 55 -14.18 -8.97 -7.22
CA ARG A 55 -14.25 -7.53 -7.54
C ARG A 55 -13.07 -6.77 -6.96
N GLY A 56 -12.65 -7.06 -5.74
CA GLY A 56 -11.47 -6.46 -5.11
C GLY A 56 -10.19 -6.79 -5.88
N LEU A 57 -9.99 -8.06 -6.26
CA LEU A 57 -8.86 -8.47 -7.09
C LEU A 57 -8.86 -7.76 -8.45
N ALA A 58 -10.01 -7.64 -9.11
CA ALA A 58 -10.13 -6.90 -10.37
C ALA A 58 -9.87 -5.39 -10.17
N ALA A 59 -10.29 -4.83 -9.03
CA ALA A 59 -10.08 -3.43 -8.69
C ALA A 59 -8.60 -3.09 -8.38
N SER A 60 -7.72 -4.06 -8.16
CA SER A 60 -6.28 -3.78 -8.08
C SER A 60 -5.67 -3.47 -9.45
N LEU A 61 -6.30 -3.90 -10.55
CA LEU A 61 -5.73 -3.78 -11.90
C LEU A 61 -5.47 -2.33 -12.34
N PRO A 62 -6.36 -1.34 -12.12
CA PRO A 62 -6.06 0.06 -12.45
C PRO A 62 -4.90 0.64 -11.64
N MET A 63 -4.77 0.26 -10.36
CA MET A 63 -3.64 0.66 -9.51
C MET A 63 -2.34 0.05 -10.03
N LEU A 64 -2.36 -1.23 -10.43
CA LEU A 64 -1.21 -1.90 -11.05
C LEU A 64 -0.84 -1.29 -12.40
N ALA A 65 -1.82 -0.92 -13.22
CA ALA A 65 -1.58 -0.22 -14.48
C ALA A 65 -0.90 1.14 -14.22
N LEU A 66 -1.37 1.91 -13.24
CA LEU A 66 -0.75 3.15 -12.82
C LEU A 66 0.69 2.93 -12.33
N PHE A 67 0.93 1.92 -11.50
CA PHE A 67 2.27 1.53 -11.06
C PHE A 67 3.21 1.29 -12.25
N PHE A 68 2.79 0.50 -13.24
CA PHE A 68 3.60 0.26 -14.43
C PHE A 68 3.81 1.50 -15.30
N VAL A 69 2.82 2.41 -15.39
CA VAL A 69 3.00 3.72 -16.04
C VAL A 69 4.07 4.52 -15.30
N CYS A 70 4.01 4.58 -13.97
CA CYS A 70 5.00 5.25 -13.14
C CYS A 70 6.42 4.66 -13.32
N LEU A 71 6.53 3.36 -13.60
CA LEU A 71 7.81 2.72 -13.88
C LEU A 71 8.40 3.09 -15.25
N ARG A 72 7.57 3.39 -16.25
CA ARG A 72 8.02 3.62 -17.63
C ARG A 72 8.27 5.08 -17.96
N LEU A 73 7.53 6.01 -17.34
CA LEU A 73 7.63 7.42 -17.68
C LEU A 73 8.95 8.05 -17.17
N PRO A 74 9.73 8.74 -18.03
CA PRO A 74 10.96 9.43 -17.64
C PRO A 74 10.68 10.81 -17.01
N PHE A 75 9.55 10.99 -16.33
CA PHE A 75 9.20 12.23 -15.65
C PHE A 75 9.98 12.37 -14.35
N ARG A 76 10.66 13.51 -14.13
CA ARG A 76 11.61 13.70 -13.02
C ARG A 76 11.05 13.31 -11.64
N PRO A 77 9.85 13.76 -11.22
CA PRO A 77 9.26 13.33 -9.94
C PRO A 77 9.09 11.81 -9.81
N LEU A 78 8.74 11.11 -10.89
CA LEU A 78 8.62 9.64 -10.91
C LEU A 78 9.98 8.94 -10.89
N VAL A 79 11.02 9.55 -11.48
CA VAL A 79 12.41 9.06 -11.34
C VAL A 79 12.86 9.16 -9.88
N GLU A 80 12.62 10.29 -9.22
CA GLU A 80 12.98 10.51 -7.82
C GLU A 80 12.22 9.56 -6.87
N LEU A 81 10.92 9.35 -7.12
CA LEU A 81 10.13 8.35 -6.42
C LEU A 81 10.73 6.94 -6.56
N ARG A 82 11.07 6.53 -7.79
CA ARG A 82 11.70 5.22 -8.04
C ARG A 82 13.02 5.05 -7.30
N ARG A 83 13.86 6.10 -7.26
CA ARG A 83 15.11 6.07 -6.48
C ARG A 83 14.85 5.87 -4.99
N THR A 84 13.81 6.51 -4.44
CA THR A 84 13.39 6.35 -3.05
C THR A 84 12.91 4.92 -2.78
N VAL A 85 12.12 4.35 -3.69
CA VAL A 85 11.69 2.94 -3.61
C VAL A 85 12.90 1.99 -3.66
N ASP A 86 13.83 2.23 -4.57
CA ASP A 86 15.01 1.38 -4.77
C ASP A 86 16.01 1.50 -3.60
N SER A 87 16.07 2.65 -2.91
CA SER A 87 16.99 2.87 -1.78
C SER A 87 16.40 2.50 -0.43
N LEU A 88 15.08 2.57 -0.25
CA LEU A 88 14.41 2.30 1.03
C LEU A 88 13.61 1.00 1.01
N LEU A 89 12.62 0.88 0.11
CA LEU A 89 11.69 -0.25 0.10
C LEU A 89 12.34 -1.56 -0.34
N VAL A 90 13.09 -1.54 -1.45
CA VAL A 90 13.71 -2.76 -1.99
C VAL A 90 14.66 -3.39 -0.95
N PRO A 91 15.62 -2.65 -0.34
CA PRO A 91 16.52 -3.23 0.64
C PRO A 91 15.82 -3.71 1.92
N LEU A 92 14.76 -3.01 2.35
CA LEU A 92 13.97 -3.38 3.53
C LEU A 92 13.31 -4.75 3.35
N PHE A 93 12.68 -4.98 2.20
CA PHE A 93 11.89 -6.19 1.95
C PHE A 93 12.62 -7.29 1.18
N ARG A 94 13.88 -7.08 0.74
CA ARG A 94 14.59 -8.01 -0.16
C ARG A 94 14.70 -9.44 0.36
N HIS A 95 14.78 -9.60 1.67
CA HIS A 95 14.96 -10.90 2.33
C HIS A 95 13.63 -11.55 2.75
N CYS A 96 12.50 -10.85 2.58
CA CYS A 96 11.19 -11.39 2.92
C CYS A 96 10.77 -12.48 1.93
N GLN A 97 10.24 -13.57 2.46
CA GLN A 97 9.59 -14.64 1.72
C GLN A 97 8.25 -14.18 1.15
N LEU A 98 7.71 -14.91 0.16
CA LEU A 98 6.41 -14.53 -0.43
C LEU A 98 5.28 -14.56 0.60
N ALA A 99 5.31 -15.53 1.52
CA ALA A 99 4.34 -15.60 2.61
C ALA A 99 4.43 -14.38 3.55
N GLU A 100 5.64 -13.92 3.87
CA GLU A 100 5.83 -12.74 4.72
C GLU A 100 5.31 -11.47 4.03
N LEU A 101 5.59 -11.30 2.72
CA LEU A 101 5.04 -10.19 1.94
C LEU A 101 3.51 -10.25 1.89
N ALA A 102 2.92 -11.43 1.67
CA ALA A 102 1.47 -11.61 1.65
C ALA A 102 0.82 -11.25 2.99
N VAL A 103 1.43 -11.66 4.10
CA VAL A 103 0.94 -11.32 5.45
C VAL A 103 1.02 -9.82 5.69
N ILE A 104 2.14 -9.17 5.35
CA ILE A 104 2.31 -7.72 5.51
C ILE A 104 1.26 -6.96 4.69
N SER A 105 1.09 -7.31 3.41
CA SER A 105 0.10 -6.67 2.53
C SER A 105 -1.34 -6.91 2.99
N LEU A 106 -1.65 -8.10 3.52
CA LEU A 106 -2.98 -8.37 4.08
C LEU A 106 -3.24 -7.53 5.34
N LEU A 107 -2.24 -7.43 6.22
CA LEU A 107 -2.35 -6.63 7.44
C LEU A 107 -2.57 -5.15 7.11
N ALA A 108 -1.79 -4.59 6.19
CA ALA A 108 -1.96 -3.21 5.71
C ALA A 108 -3.35 -3.00 5.09
N GLY A 109 -3.74 -3.88 4.15
CA GLY A 109 -5.05 -3.80 3.50
C GLY A 109 -6.22 -3.88 4.49
N VAL A 110 -6.12 -4.68 5.57
CA VAL A 110 -7.17 -4.74 6.60
C VAL A 110 -7.13 -3.52 7.52
N GLY A 111 -5.97 -3.21 8.11
CA GLY A 111 -5.82 -2.16 9.10
C GLY A 111 -6.15 -0.77 8.54
N GLU A 112 -5.54 -0.45 7.40
CA GLU A 112 -5.72 0.86 6.77
C GLU A 112 -7.14 1.05 6.23
N GLU A 113 -7.72 0.07 5.52
CA GLU A 113 -9.07 0.24 4.99
C GLU A 113 -10.14 0.30 6.09
N MET A 114 -9.98 -0.46 7.18
CA MET A 114 -10.85 -0.34 8.34
C MET A 114 -10.80 1.07 8.93
N LEU A 115 -9.62 1.66 9.09
CA LEU A 115 -9.49 3.01 9.65
C LEU A 115 -9.98 4.08 8.67
N PHE A 116 -9.41 4.13 7.46
CA PHE A 116 -9.64 5.24 6.55
C PHE A 116 -11.03 5.20 5.92
N ARG A 117 -11.53 4.02 5.52
CA ARG A 117 -12.80 3.90 4.79
C ARG A 117 -13.93 3.54 5.73
N GLY A 118 -13.68 2.53 6.57
CA GLY A 118 -14.66 2.06 7.55
C GLY A 118 -14.98 3.07 8.65
N VAL A 119 -14.03 3.95 9.01
CA VAL A 119 -14.22 4.94 10.09
C VAL A 119 -14.11 6.37 9.59
N LEU A 120 -12.94 6.83 9.13
CA LEU A 120 -12.72 8.27 8.86
C LEU A 120 -13.62 8.80 7.74
N GLN A 121 -13.65 8.12 6.60
CA GLN A 121 -14.52 8.49 5.48
C GLN A 121 -15.99 8.47 5.91
N GLU A 122 -16.44 7.38 6.55
CA GLU A 122 -17.83 7.21 6.98
C GLU A 122 -18.25 8.25 8.04
N ALA A 123 -17.44 8.47 9.07
CA ALA A 123 -17.72 9.41 10.15
C ALA A 123 -17.82 10.85 9.62
N ILE A 124 -16.88 11.26 8.75
CA ILE A 124 -16.91 12.58 8.12
C ILE A 124 -18.13 12.69 7.19
N SER A 125 -18.43 11.63 6.43
CA SER A 125 -19.61 11.62 5.56
C SER A 125 -20.91 11.78 6.32
N ARG A 126 -21.06 11.13 7.47
CA ARG A 126 -22.23 11.28 8.35
C ARG A 126 -22.31 12.66 8.98
N PHE A 127 -21.18 13.20 9.43
CA PHE A 127 -21.12 14.53 10.05
C PHE A 127 -21.63 15.63 9.12
N TYR A 128 -21.24 15.61 7.85
CA TYR A 128 -21.67 16.61 6.86
C TYR A 128 -23.04 16.33 6.22
N GLY A 129 -23.55 15.09 6.30
CA GLY A 129 -24.87 14.71 5.80
C GLY A 129 -25.04 14.77 4.27
N ALA A 130 -26.20 14.35 3.78
CA ALA A 130 -26.47 14.32 2.34
C ALA A 130 -26.80 15.72 1.76
N PRO A 131 -26.49 15.98 0.47
CA PRO A 131 -25.86 15.07 -0.49
C PRO A 131 -24.32 15.15 -0.52
N MET A 132 -23.72 16.13 0.16
CA MET A 132 -22.28 16.45 0.02
C MET A 132 -21.37 15.61 0.92
N GLY A 133 -21.88 15.09 2.03
CA GLY A 133 -21.14 14.31 3.02
C GLY A 133 -20.32 13.15 2.43
N PRO A 134 -20.89 12.27 1.58
CA PRO A 134 -20.12 11.21 0.93
C PRO A 134 -18.88 11.73 0.19
N TRP A 135 -19.00 12.84 -0.54
CA TRP A 135 -17.92 13.45 -1.30
C TRP A 135 -16.88 14.14 -0.39
N ILE A 136 -17.33 14.80 0.67
CA ILE A 136 -16.45 15.44 1.65
C ILE A 136 -15.65 14.39 2.41
N GLY A 137 -16.32 13.32 2.89
CA GLY A 137 -15.64 12.21 3.58
C GLY A 137 -14.65 11.50 2.68
N LEU A 138 -15.02 11.24 1.42
CA LEU A 138 -14.11 10.69 0.41
C LEU A 138 -12.87 11.58 0.23
N ALA A 139 -13.05 12.87 -0.01
CA ALA A 139 -11.94 13.79 -0.23
C ALA A 139 -11.04 13.90 1.02
N ALA A 140 -11.64 14.09 2.20
CA ALA A 140 -10.91 14.26 3.45
C ALA A 140 -10.11 13.01 3.83
N ALA A 141 -10.73 11.82 3.80
CA ALA A 141 -10.03 10.56 4.09
C ALA A 141 -8.90 10.30 3.10
N SER A 142 -9.09 10.62 1.82
CA SER A 142 -8.06 10.45 0.78
C SER A 142 -6.88 11.41 0.95
N ILE A 143 -7.15 12.67 1.34
CA ILE A 143 -6.10 13.64 1.66
C ILE A 143 -5.30 13.16 2.88
N LEU A 144 -5.98 12.76 3.95
CA LEU A 144 -5.33 12.23 5.15
C LEU A 144 -4.49 10.98 4.83
N PHE A 145 -5.01 10.07 4.00
CA PHE A 145 -4.30 8.90 3.53
C PHE A 145 -3.00 9.28 2.81
N GLY A 146 -3.06 10.26 1.89
CA GLY A 146 -1.86 10.76 1.22
C GLY A 146 -0.85 11.39 2.21
N LEU A 147 -1.33 12.17 3.18
CA LEU A 147 -0.50 12.87 4.16
C LEU A 147 0.25 11.92 5.11
N VAL A 148 -0.37 10.81 5.54
CA VAL A 148 0.35 9.82 6.38
C VAL A 148 1.40 9.04 5.57
N HIS A 149 1.30 9.05 4.25
CA HIS A 149 2.25 8.46 3.31
C HIS A 149 3.30 9.47 2.80
N ALA A 150 3.67 10.47 3.60
CA ALA A 150 4.55 11.56 3.18
C ALA A 150 6.06 11.24 3.13
N VAL A 151 6.42 10.20 2.37
CA VAL A 151 7.84 9.84 2.10
C VAL A 151 8.46 10.76 1.03
N SER A 152 7.65 11.20 0.07
CA SER A 152 7.98 12.25 -0.91
C SER A 152 6.70 12.92 -1.38
N ALA A 153 6.78 14.15 -1.90
CA ALA A 153 5.60 14.85 -2.41
C ALA A 153 4.88 14.06 -3.51
N THR A 154 5.63 13.38 -4.39
CA THR A 154 5.04 12.52 -5.42
C THR A 154 4.34 11.32 -4.82
N TYR A 155 4.93 10.67 -3.82
CA TYR A 155 4.30 9.54 -3.15
C TYR A 155 3.04 9.96 -2.39
N THR A 156 3.05 11.09 -1.69
CA THR A 156 1.87 11.68 -1.01
C THR A 156 0.70 11.85 -1.99
N VAL A 157 0.96 12.44 -3.17
CA VAL A 157 -0.08 12.65 -4.18
C VAL A 157 -0.59 11.32 -4.73
N LEU A 158 0.29 10.39 -5.08
CA LEU A 158 -0.12 9.07 -5.60
C LEU A 158 -0.88 8.24 -4.55
N ALA A 159 -0.46 8.29 -3.29
CA ALA A 159 -1.15 7.66 -2.18
C ALA A 159 -2.52 8.31 -1.97
N GLY A 160 -2.64 9.64 -2.03
CA GLY A 160 -3.94 10.32 -1.96
C GLY A 160 -4.88 9.98 -3.12
N LEU A 161 -4.36 9.86 -4.35
CA LEU A 161 -5.13 9.40 -5.51
C LEU A 161 -5.59 7.95 -5.38
N THR A 162 -4.73 7.09 -4.82
CA THR A 162 -5.08 5.71 -4.45
C THR A 162 -6.15 5.71 -3.35
N GLY A 163 -6.02 6.62 -2.38
CA GLY A 163 -7.00 7.01 -1.39
C GLY A 163 -8.39 7.20 -1.98
N LEU A 164 -8.45 8.12 -2.95
CA LEU A 164 -9.65 8.52 -3.67
C LEU A 164 -10.27 7.36 -4.43
N TYR A 165 -9.44 6.55 -5.08
CA TYR A 165 -9.90 5.39 -5.83
C TYR A 165 -10.53 4.32 -4.92
N LEU A 166 -9.83 3.91 -3.85
CA LEU A 166 -10.30 2.91 -2.90
C LEU A 166 -11.55 3.40 -2.14
N GLY A 167 -11.58 4.68 -1.75
CA GLY A 167 -12.76 5.30 -1.13
C GLY A 167 -13.97 5.36 -2.06
N GLY A 168 -13.75 5.58 -3.37
CA GLY A 168 -14.79 5.51 -4.38
C GLY A 168 -15.33 4.08 -4.58
N ILE A 169 -14.44 3.08 -4.56
CA ILE A 169 -14.85 1.66 -4.60
C ILE A 169 -15.68 1.29 -3.37
N TRP A 170 -15.29 1.76 -2.19
CA TRP A 170 -16.08 1.58 -0.97
C TRP A 170 -17.50 2.12 -1.16
N MET A 171 -17.65 3.37 -1.62
CA MET A 171 -18.96 3.97 -1.89
C MET A 171 -19.78 3.19 -2.93
N ALA A 172 -19.14 2.71 -4.00
CA ALA A 172 -19.82 2.01 -5.09
C ALA A 172 -20.22 0.57 -4.72
N SER A 173 -19.40 -0.11 -3.91
CA SER A 173 -19.61 -1.51 -3.55
C SER A 173 -20.46 -1.69 -2.29
N GLY A 174 -20.41 -0.72 -1.37
CA GLY A 174 -21.00 -0.82 -0.04
C GLY A 174 -20.47 -2.02 0.76
N ASN A 175 -19.32 -2.57 0.40
CA ASN A 175 -18.66 -3.67 1.11
C ASN A 175 -17.17 -3.40 1.27
N LEU A 176 -16.71 -3.30 2.51
CA LEU A 176 -15.34 -2.95 2.84
C LEU A 176 -14.35 -4.05 2.44
N LEU A 177 -14.83 -5.28 2.21
CA LEU A 177 -14.03 -6.37 1.66
C LEU A 177 -13.40 -6.00 0.30
N VAL A 178 -14.12 -5.25 -0.55
CA VAL A 178 -13.65 -4.92 -1.91
C VAL A 178 -12.38 -4.05 -1.86
N PRO A 179 -12.34 -2.89 -1.18
CA PRO A 179 -11.11 -2.10 -1.07
C PRO A 179 -10.02 -2.83 -0.25
N ILE A 180 -10.36 -3.60 0.78
CA ILE A 180 -9.37 -4.42 1.54
C ILE A 180 -8.62 -5.35 0.60
N VAL A 181 -9.34 -6.12 -0.22
CA VAL A 181 -8.74 -7.09 -1.14
C VAL A 181 -7.99 -6.36 -2.26
N ALA A 182 -8.51 -5.26 -2.79
CA ALA A 182 -7.84 -4.47 -3.82
C ALA A 182 -6.49 -3.93 -3.33
N HIS A 183 -6.47 -3.36 -2.13
CA HIS A 183 -5.27 -2.81 -1.51
C HIS A 183 -4.24 -3.90 -1.21
N ALA A 184 -4.64 -4.97 -0.50
CA ALA A 184 -3.75 -6.07 -0.17
C ALA A 184 -3.16 -6.75 -1.42
N ALA A 185 -3.96 -6.93 -2.47
CA ALA A 185 -3.50 -7.53 -3.73
C ALA A 185 -2.52 -6.61 -4.48
N TYR A 186 -2.79 -5.30 -4.50
CA TYR A 186 -1.89 -4.32 -5.10
C TYR A 186 -0.53 -4.32 -4.39
N ASP A 187 -0.52 -4.20 -3.06
CA ASP A 187 0.71 -4.18 -2.27
C ASP A 187 1.51 -5.47 -2.43
N PHE A 188 0.84 -6.62 -2.34
CA PHE A 188 1.50 -7.90 -2.49
C PHE A 188 2.19 -8.03 -3.85
N PHE A 189 1.50 -7.63 -4.92
CA PHE A 189 2.07 -7.66 -6.26
C PHE A 189 3.23 -6.68 -6.41
N VAL A 190 3.05 -5.42 -5.98
CA VAL A 190 4.08 -4.37 -6.13
C VAL A 190 5.34 -4.74 -5.34
N LEU A 191 5.21 -5.15 -4.08
CA LEU A 191 6.34 -5.58 -3.25
C LEU A 191 7.04 -6.79 -3.87
N THR A 192 6.27 -7.79 -4.32
CA THR A 192 6.84 -8.98 -4.98
C THR A 192 7.59 -8.61 -6.26
N TYR A 193 6.99 -7.75 -7.10
CA TYR A 193 7.61 -7.31 -8.34
C TYR A 193 8.92 -6.55 -8.09
N LEU A 194 8.89 -5.58 -7.17
CA LEU A 194 10.06 -4.76 -6.82
C LEU A 194 11.19 -5.61 -6.25
N VAL A 195 10.89 -6.52 -5.32
CA VAL A 195 11.90 -7.33 -4.63
C VAL A 195 12.42 -8.48 -5.49
N ARG A 196 11.56 -9.18 -6.23
CA ARG A 196 11.92 -10.44 -6.90
C ARG A 196 12.26 -10.30 -8.37
N ILE A 197 11.65 -9.34 -9.06
CA ILE A 197 11.81 -9.15 -10.49
C ILE A 197 12.80 -8.01 -10.74
N ARG A 198 12.55 -6.84 -10.15
CA ARG A 198 13.38 -5.65 -10.37
C ARG A 198 14.65 -5.64 -9.54
N GLY A 199 14.60 -6.12 -8.29
CA GLY A 199 15.73 -6.15 -7.36
C GLY A 199 16.78 -7.23 -7.61
N ARG A 200 16.63 -8.05 -8.65
CA ARG A 200 17.69 -8.99 -9.08
C ARG A 200 18.85 -8.16 -9.65
N PRO A 201 20.08 -8.29 -9.11
CA PRO A 201 21.25 -7.79 -9.83
C PRO A 201 21.24 -8.44 -11.20
N ALA A 202 21.47 -7.67 -12.26
CA ALA A 202 21.78 -8.24 -13.57
C ALA A 202 22.90 -9.25 -13.32
N GLN A 203 22.64 -10.53 -13.61
CA GLN A 203 23.71 -11.51 -13.59
C GLN A 203 24.75 -10.98 -14.55
N THR A 204 25.89 -10.53 -14.03
CA THR A 204 27.09 -10.34 -14.83
C THR A 204 27.34 -11.69 -15.46
N GLU A 205 27.02 -11.81 -16.75
CA GLU A 205 27.64 -12.81 -17.60
C GLU A 205 29.14 -12.75 -17.29
N GLY A 206 29.65 -13.82 -16.69
CA GLY A 206 31.04 -13.88 -16.29
C GLY A 206 31.91 -13.68 -17.54
N PRO A 207 32.97 -12.87 -17.48
CA PRO A 207 33.95 -12.90 -18.53
C PRO A 207 34.59 -14.28 -18.46
N GLY A 208 34.36 -15.11 -19.49
CA GLY A 208 35.24 -16.22 -19.78
C GLY A 208 36.66 -15.67 -19.84
N GLY A 209 37.44 -15.96 -18.82
CA GLY A 209 38.84 -15.55 -18.76
C GLY A 209 39.60 -16.18 -19.92
N PRO A 210 40.59 -15.48 -20.51
CA PRO A 210 41.45 -16.08 -21.50
C PRO A 210 42.25 -17.21 -20.83
N GLU A 211 42.12 -18.41 -21.41
CA GLU A 211 42.95 -19.56 -21.14
C GLU A 211 44.36 -19.27 -21.67
N GLU A 212 45.24 -18.77 -20.80
CA GLU A 212 46.69 -18.77 -21.06
C GLU A 212 47.18 -20.22 -20.91
N LEU A 213 47.51 -20.86 -22.04
CA LEU A 213 48.26 -22.10 -22.09
C LEU A 213 49.77 -21.78 -22.18
N PRO A 214 50.62 -22.43 -21.38
CA PRO A 214 52.07 -22.41 -21.55
C PRO A 214 52.56 -23.26 -22.74
#